data_AF-A0A1X7I2F5-F1
#
_entry.id   AF-A0A1X7I2F5-F1
#
_cell.length_a   1.000
_cell.length_b   1.000
_cell.length_c   1.000
_cell.angle_alpha   90.00
_cell.angle_beta   90.00
_cell.angle_gamma   90.00
#
_symmetry.space_group_name_H-M   'P 1'
#
loop_
_entity.id
_entity.type
_entity.pdbx_description
1 polymer ?
#
loop_
_entity_poly.entity_id
_entity_poly.type
_entity_poly.pdbx_seq_one_letter_code
_entity_poly.pdbx_strand_id
1 'polypeptide(L)'
;MIVQGSQLPQFSELIEALKTQFSGYSVYTLGSNSQKSIIVQKSSLIGAQITVRDQEINVDACCPNLFVSAILGFISAIFTPYAKFEMKITDFLKERYS
;
A
#
# COMPACT_ATOMS: atom_id res chain seq x y z
N MET A 1 1.18 3.36 8.13
CA MET A 1 1.55 2.36 9.15
C MET A 1 2.87 1.70 8.78
N ILE A 2 3.75 1.45 9.74
CA ILE A 2 5.09 0.88 9.51
C ILE A 2 5.12 -0.60 9.91
N VAL A 3 5.72 -1.43 9.06
CA VAL A 3 6.05 -2.84 9.32
C VAL A 3 7.56 -2.98 9.33
N GLN A 4 8.11 -3.48 10.43
CA GLN A 4 9.53 -3.80 10.56
C GLN A 4 9.71 -5.30 10.34
N GLY A 5 10.70 -5.68 9.54
CA GLY A 5 11.03 -7.07 9.26
C GLY A 5 12.52 -7.34 9.50
N SER A 6 12.82 -8.52 10.03
CA SER A 6 14.21 -8.98 10.21
C SER A 6 14.89 -9.27 8.87
N GLN A 7 14.12 -9.69 7.88
CA GLN A 7 14.54 -9.87 6.49
C GLN A 7 13.38 -9.47 5.57
N LEU A 8 13.50 -8.33 4.89
CA LEU A 8 12.48 -7.90 3.95
C LEU A 8 12.56 -8.70 2.63
N PRO A 9 11.40 -9.02 2.02
CA PRO A 9 11.36 -9.73 0.74
C PRO A 9 11.99 -8.88 -0.36
N GLN A 10 12.45 -9.53 -1.44
CA GLN A 10 12.80 -8.78 -2.63
C GLN A 10 11.58 -8.06 -3.20
N PHE A 11 11.79 -6.91 -3.84
CA PHE A 11 10.69 -6.07 -4.34
C PHE A 11 9.76 -6.82 -5.31
N SER A 12 10.29 -7.71 -6.15
CA SER A 12 9.50 -8.58 -7.04
C SER A 12 8.66 -9.61 -6.29
N GLU A 13 9.24 -10.26 -5.28
CA GLU A 13 8.54 -11.22 -4.42
C GLU A 13 7.40 -10.56 -3.66
N LEU A 14 7.62 -9.33 -3.18
CA LEU A 14 6.59 -8.54 -2.52
C LEU A 14 5.42 -8.23 -3.47
N ILE A 15 5.70 -7.85 -4.71
CA ILE A 15 4.65 -7.61 -5.72
C ILE A 15 3.85 -8.88 -5.98
N GLU A 16 4.51 -10.02 -6.15
CA GLU A 16 3.84 -11.31 -6.37
C GLU A 16 2.99 -11.72 -5.17
N ALA A 17 3.53 -11.59 -3.95
CA ALA A 17 2.78 -11.88 -2.73
C ALA A 17 1.51 -11.02 -2.61
N LEU A 18 1.62 -9.72 -2.92
CA LEU A 18 0.47 -8.81 -2.93
C LEU A 18 -0.54 -9.17 -4.02
N LYS A 19 -0.10 -9.52 -5.24
CA LYS A 19 -1.00 -9.96 -6.32
C LYS A 19 -1.75 -11.24 -5.97
N THR A 20 -1.05 -12.19 -5.36
CA THR A 20 -1.66 -13.47 -4.94
C THR A 20 -2.67 -13.25 -3.82
N GLN A 21 -2.31 -12.50 -2.77
CA GLN A 21 -3.19 -12.25 -1.64
C GLN A 21 -4.40 -11.39 -2.01
N PHE A 22 -4.20 -10.42 -2.90
CA PHE A 22 -5.20 -9.44 -3.29
C PHE A 22 -5.59 -9.59 -4.76
N SER A 23 -5.92 -10.82 -5.18
CA SER A 23 -6.22 -11.18 -6.58
C SER A 23 -7.38 -10.41 -7.22
N GLY A 24 -8.28 -9.82 -6.42
CA GLY A 24 -9.35 -8.94 -6.89
C GLY A 24 -8.97 -7.45 -6.98
N TYR A 25 -7.73 -7.08 -6.64
CA TYR A 25 -7.24 -5.69 -6.60
C TYR A 25 -6.19 -5.47 -7.70
N SER A 26 -6.01 -4.23 -8.13
CA SER A 26 -4.92 -3.86 -9.03
C SER A 26 -3.64 -3.63 -8.23
N VAL A 27 -2.55 -4.30 -8.60
CA VAL A 27 -1.24 -4.13 -7.96
C VAL A 27 -0.22 -3.72 -9.01
N TYR A 28 0.34 -2.52 -8.86
CA TYR A 28 1.28 -1.94 -9.81
C TYR A 28 2.34 -1.10 -9.12
N THR A 29 3.44 -0.84 -9.80
CA THR A 29 4.55 -0.03 -9.28
C THR A 29 4.37 1.44 -9.66
N LEU A 30 4.78 2.33 -8.76
CA LEU A 30 4.79 3.78 -8.96
C LEU A 30 6.15 4.35 -8.53
N GLY A 31 6.66 5.33 -9.27
CA GLY A 31 7.93 5.99 -8.98
C GLY A 31 9.10 5.52 -9.86
N SER A 32 10.26 6.14 -9.65
CA SER A 32 11.50 5.89 -10.40
C SER A 32 12.43 4.92 -9.69
N ASN A 33 13.57 4.58 -10.31
CA ASN A 33 14.47 3.54 -9.80
C ASN A 33 14.96 3.72 -8.36
N SER A 34 15.03 4.95 -7.85
CA SER A 34 15.48 5.26 -6.49
C SER A 34 14.35 5.34 -5.44
N GLN A 35 13.09 5.44 -5.87
CA GLN A 35 11.93 5.60 -4.98
C GLN A 35 10.73 4.81 -5.51
N LYS A 36 10.92 3.50 -5.71
CA LYS A 36 9.85 2.60 -6.13
C LYS A 36 8.88 2.37 -4.97
N SER A 37 7.60 2.56 -5.24
CA SER A 37 6.50 2.18 -4.36
C SER A 37 5.59 1.20 -5.09
N ILE A 38 4.81 0.43 -4.35
CA ILE A 38 3.78 -0.46 -4.88
C ILE A 38 2.43 0.12 -4.50
N ILE A 39 1.53 0.28 -5.46
CA ILE A 39 0.15 0.62 -5.20
C ILE A 39 -0.68 -0.65 -5.20
N VAL A 40 -1.43 -0.87 -4.12
CA VAL A 40 -2.50 -1.87 -4.05
C VAL A 40 -3.82 -1.11 -4.10
N GLN A 41 -4.51 -1.20 -5.22
CA GLN A 41 -5.73 -0.48 -5.52
C GLN A 41 -6.95 -1.41 -5.47
N LYS A 42 -7.83 -1.17 -4.49
CA LYS A 42 -9.13 -1.86 -4.39
C LYS A 42 -10.20 -1.21 -5.27
N SER A 43 -10.18 0.11 -5.41
CA SER A 43 -11.11 0.86 -6.27
C SER A 43 -10.52 2.20 -6.72
N SER A 44 -11.25 2.98 -7.51
CA SER A 44 -10.83 4.34 -7.91
C SER A 44 -10.56 5.29 -6.74
N LEU A 45 -11.14 4.99 -5.56
CA LEU A 45 -11.03 5.80 -4.36
C LEU A 45 -10.19 5.14 -3.27
N ILE A 46 -10.16 3.81 -3.19
CA ILE A 46 -9.52 3.10 -2.08
C ILE A 46 -8.26 2.38 -2.59
N GLY A 47 -7.11 2.79 -2.07
CA GLY A 47 -5.84 2.13 -2.28
C GLY A 47 -4.90 2.30 -1.10
N ALA A 48 -3.76 1.62 -1.19
CA ALA A 48 -2.64 1.76 -0.28
C ALA A 48 -1.35 1.85 -1.10
N GLN A 49 -0.49 2.78 -0.72
CA GLN A 49 0.86 2.89 -1.21
C GLN A 49 1.79 2.18 -0.23
N ILE A 50 2.64 1.32 -0.76
CA ILE A 50 3.62 0.55 -0.01
C ILE A 50 4.99 1.03 -0.47
N THR A 51 5.77 1.58 0.45
CA THR A 51 7.14 2.04 0.19
C THR A 51 8.11 1.20 1.02
N VAL A 52 9.05 0.57 0.34
CA VAL A 52 10.08 -0.26 0.98
C VAL A 52 11.35 0.58 1.13
N ARG A 53 11.89 0.67 2.35
CA ARG A 53 13.15 1.37 2.66
C ARG A 53 13.97 0.50 3.60
N ASP A 54 15.13 0.03 3.13
CA ASP A 54 16.09 -0.78 3.88
C ASP A 54 15.47 -1.95 4.66
N GLN A 55 15.00 -1.71 5.89
CA GLN A 55 14.41 -2.70 6.80
C GLN A 55 12.96 -2.41 7.20
N GLU A 56 12.35 -1.39 6.58
CA GLU A 56 10.99 -0.95 6.86
C GLU A 56 10.12 -0.99 5.62
N ILE A 57 8.87 -1.44 5.81
CA ILE A 57 7.80 -1.27 4.84
C ILE A 57 6.83 -0.25 5.42
N ASN A 58 6.72 0.92 4.79
CA ASN A 58 5.67 1.88 5.11
C ASN A 58 4.45 1.63 4.22
N VAL A 59 3.27 1.66 4.83
CA VAL A 59 1.96 1.46 4.19
C VAL A 59 1.13 2.71 4.44
N ASP A 60 0.89 3.50 3.43
CA ASP A 60 0.07 4.71 3.54
C ASP A 60 -1.23 4.53 2.75
N ALA A 61 -2.39 4.82 3.36
CA ALA A 61 -3.63 4.86 2.59
C ALA A 61 -3.54 5.95 1.50
N CYS A 62 -3.97 5.63 0.29
CA CYS A 62 -3.97 6.58 -0.82
C CYS A 62 -5.28 6.55 -1.61
N CYS A 63 -5.63 7.68 -2.22
CA CYS A 63 -6.67 7.76 -3.24
C CYS A 63 -5.97 7.64 -4.61
N PRO A 64 -6.14 6.52 -5.34
CA PRO A 64 -5.41 6.29 -6.59
C PRO A 64 -5.76 7.27 -7.71
N ASN A 65 -6.91 7.95 -7.64
CA ASN A 65 -7.35 8.92 -8.64
C ASN A 65 -7.05 10.37 -8.22
N LEU A 66 -6.11 11.00 -8.94
CA LEU A 66 -5.64 12.38 -8.73
C LEU A 66 -6.76 13.45 -8.84
N PHE A 67 -7.72 13.25 -9.72
CA PHE A 67 -8.86 14.17 -9.88
C PHE A 67 -9.78 14.19 -8.66
N VAL A 68 -9.82 13.07 -7.93
CA VAL A 68 -10.68 12.92 -6.76
C VAL A 68 -9.97 13.39 -5.47
N SER A 69 -8.64 13.31 -5.41
CA SER A 69 -7.85 13.85 -4.27
C SER A 69 -8.05 15.36 -4.04
N ALA A 70 -8.31 16.15 -5.08
CA ALA A 70 -8.64 17.57 -4.93
C ALA A 70 -9.98 17.80 -4.20
N ILE A 71 -10.94 16.87 -4.36
CA ILE A 71 -12.25 16.90 -3.69
C ILE A 71 -12.13 16.28 -2.27
N LEU A 72 -11.24 15.30 -2.10
CA LEU A 72 -11.04 14.55 -0.86
C LEU A 72 -10.09 15.18 0.17
N GLY A 73 -9.40 16.29 -0.16
CA GLY A 73 -8.65 17.08 0.83
C GLY A 73 -9.53 17.54 2.01
N PHE A 74 -10.85 17.52 1.83
CA PHE A 74 -11.85 17.82 2.85
C PHE A 74 -12.32 16.58 3.66
N ILE A 75 -12.01 15.37 3.20
CA ILE A 75 -12.61 14.11 3.67
C ILE A 75 -11.55 13.16 4.28
N SER A 76 -10.27 13.36 3.95
CA SER A 76 -9.14 12.50 4.34
C SER A 76 -8.94 12.36 5.87
N ALA A 77 -9.44 13.29 6.67
CA ALA A 77 -9.31 13.23 8.14
C ALA A 77 -10.29 12.26 8.82
N ILE A 78 -11.35 11.77 8.15
CA ILE A 78 -12.50 11.11 8.82
C ILE A 78 -12.90 9.76 8.17
N PHE A 79 -12.27 9.35 7.07
CA PHE A 79 -12.79 8.21 6.31
C PHE A 79 -12.27 6.84 6.76
N THR A 80 -13.06 6.19 7.62
CA THR A 80 -12.90 4.81 8.10
C THR A 80 -12.52 3.75 7.03
N PRO A 81 -13.01 3.80 5.78
CA PRO A 81 -12.64 2.81 4.76
C PRO A 81 -11.15 2.79 4.40
N TYR A 82 -10.47 3.95 4.48
CA TYR A 82 -9.05 4.05 4.14
C TYR A 82 -8.19 3.46 5.26
N ALA A 83 -8.48 3.83 6.52
CA ALA A 83 -7.81 3.26 7.69
C ALA A 83 -7.98 1.73 7.77
N LYS A 84 -9.19 1.22 7.49
CA LYS A 84 -9.44 -0.23 7.42
C LYS A 84 -8.64 -0.92 6.32
N PHE A 85 -8.45 -0.25 5.18
CA PHE A 85 -7.69 -0.81 4.07
C PHE A 85 -6.19 -0.81 4.36
N GLU A 86 -5.66 0.29 4.90
CA GLU A 86 -4.28 0.39 5.38
C GLU A 86 -3.95 -0.67 6.42
N MET A 87 -4.84 -0.86 7.42
CA MET A 87 -4.72 -1.93 8.40
C MET A 87 -4.70 -3.31 7.75
N LYS A 88 -5.61 -3.60 6.82
CA LYS A 88 -5.67 -4.90 6.14
C LYS A 88 -4.37 -5.24 5.41
N ILE A 89 -3.74 -4.26 4.76
CA ILE A 89 -2.45 -4.42 4.09
C ILE A 89 -1.34 -4.62 5.13
N THR A 90 -1.34 -3.80 6.18
CA THR A 90 -0.36 -3.85 7.27
C THR A 90 -0.38 -5.21 7.99
N ASP A 91 -1.56 -5.73 8.32
CA ASP A 91 -1.72 -7.01 9.03
C ASP A 91 -1.17 -8.17 8.19
N PHE A 92 -1.47 -8.19 6.88
CA PHE A 92 -0.89 -9.16 5.95
C PHE A 92 0.64 -9.10 5.91
N LEU A 93 1.21 -7.90 5.85
CA LEU A 93 2.66 -7.73 5.80
C LEU A 93 3.33 -8.13 7.12
N LYS A 94 2.71 -7.84 8.26
CA LYS A 94 3.19 -8.28 9.58
C LYS A 94 3.16 -9.79 9.72
N GLU A 95 2.05 -10.43 9.37
CA GLU A 95 1.92 -11.90 9.44
C GLU A 95 2.97 -12.62 8.59
N ARG A 96 3.40 -12.00 7.48
CA ARG A 96 4.29 -12.64 6.52
C ARG A 96 5.77 -12.31 6.71
N TYR A 97 6.10 -11.15 7.30
CA TYR A 97 7.47 -10.61 7.32
C TYR A 97 7.96 -10.07 8.67
N SER A 98 7.12 -10.04 9.72
CA SER A 98 7.52 -9.76 11.10
C SER A 98 7.61 -11.03 11.92
#